data_AF-A0A800D901-F1
#
_entry.id   AF-A0A800D901-F1
#
_cell.length_a   1.000
_cell.length_b   1.000
_cell.length_c   1.000
_cell.angle_alpha   90.00
_cell.angle_beta   90.00
_cell.angle_gamma   90.00
#
_symmetry.space_group_name_H-M   'P 1'
#
loop_
_entity.id
_entity.type
_entity.pdbx_description
1 polymer ?
#
loop_
_entity_poly.entity_id
_entity_poly.type
_entity_poly.pdbx_seq_one_letter_code
_entity_poly.pdbx_strand_id
1 'polypeptide(L)'
;MEVRKKPSVFVVERGERMTGSSQPSVEEILEEAERRRAVRRKAQPLSTPDRLVVWIARRWLFLFNLAAFLYVGLPFLAPLLMHVGAETPAQVIYAMYKPLCHQLPYRSWYLFGEQPAYTYEELARRVGEEELVPHGLIGNPDLGYKVALCQRDTAVYGSILLVGLAYGLSRRWPPLPLWAYILFGVVPIGLDGGVQLLTYILAYLAPGFPLEPMESTPLRRTVTGALFGLATAWFVYPRLEEVASDILKEAQRRTEAAREFRPDG
;
A
#
# COMPACT_ATOMS: atom_id res chain seq x y z
N MET A 1 115.08 0.15 26.82
CA MET A 1 113.94 0.80 27.50
C MET A 1 112.73 -0.07 27.24
N GLU A 2 112.38 -0.96 28.18
CA GLU A 2 111.37 -0.72 29.25
C GLU A 2 109.97 -0.44 28.68
N VAL A 3 108.84 -0.95 29.17
CA VAL A 3 108.45 -1.82 30.29
C VAL A 3 106.98 -2.22 30.02
N ARG A 4 106.56 -3.42 30.43
CA ARG A 4 105.16 -3.92 30.45
C ARG A 4 104.21 -3.01 31.24
N LYS A 5 102.90 -2.96 30.88
CA LYS A 5 101.77 -3.02 31.85
C LYS A 5 100.37 -3.30 31.21
N LYS A 6 99.81 -4.43 31.66
CA LYS A 6 98.42 -4.92 31.92
C LYS A 6 97.15 -4.37 31.23
N PRO A 7 96.09 -5.23 31.11
CA PRO A 7 94.80 -4.89 30.48
C PRO A 7 93.75 -4.40 31.49
N SER A 8 92.77 -3.62 31.02
CA SER A 8 91.56 -3.24 31.76
C SER A 8 90.30 -3.46 30.92
N VAL A 9 89.42 -4.29 31.48
CA VAL A 9 88.05 -4.61 31.03
C VAL A 9 87.15 -3.38 31.16
N PHE A 10 86.31 -3.06 30.16
CA PHE A 10 85.06 -2.31 30.37
C PHE A 10 83.97 -2.67 29.33
N VAL A 11 82.98 -3.43 29.83
CA VAL A 11 81.51 -3.38 29.59
C VAL A 11 81.00 -3.15 28.16
N VAL A 12 80.47 -4.23 27.56
CA VAL A 12 79.52 -4.17 26.44
C VAL A 12 78.14 -3.76 26.99
N GLU A 13 77.58 -2.67 26.48
CA GLU A 13 76.24 -2.18 26.81
C GLU A 13 75.18 -3.25 26.53
N ARG A 14 74.30 -3.45 27.52
CA ARG A 14 73.11 -4.32 27.42
C ARG A 14 72.18 -3.76 26.36
N GLY A 15 71.83 -4.60 25.39
CA GLY A 15 70.72 -4.36 24.48
C GLY A 15 69.44 -4.01 25.25
N GLU A 16 68.82 -2.93 24.80
CA GLU A 16 67.44 -2.59 25.11
C GLU A 16 66.55 -3.76 24.69
N ARG A 17 66.01 -4.47 25.69
CA ARG A 17 64.88 -5.38 25.46
C ARG A 17 63.68 -4.50 25.10
N MET A 18 63.31 -4.54 23.82
CA MET A 18 62.00 -4.14 23.30
C MET A 18 60.90 -4.79 24.13
N THR A 19 60.34 -4.05 25.10
CA THR A 19 59.11 -4.41 25.80
C THR A 19 57.96 -3.63 25.16
N GLY A 20 57.12 -4.31 24.38
CA GLY A 20 55.94 -3.68 23.81
C GLY A 20 55.22 -4.41 22.69
N SER A 21 55.25 -5.76 22.65
CA SER A 21 54.19 -6.50 21.95
C SER A 21 53.23 -7.05 23.00
N SER A 22 52.38 -6.20 23.56
CA SER A 22 51.21 -6.68 24.29
C SER A 22 50.39 -7.49 23.29
N GLN A 23 50.30 -8.80 23.50
CA GLN A 23 49.38 -9.62 22.71
C GLN A 23 47.98 -9.01 22.84
N PRO A 24 47.24 -8.85 21.72
CA PRO A 24 45.93 -8.23 21.76
C PRO A 24 45.06 -9.01 22.74
N SER A 25 44.30 -8.29 23.56
CA SER A 25 43.43 -8.90 24.54
C SER A 25 42.35 -9.74 23.82
N VAL A 26 41.77 -10.71 24.52
CA VAL A 26 40.67 -11.51 23.96
C VAL A 26 39.52 -10.61 23.51
N GLU A 27 39.25 -9.52 24.25
CA GLU A 27 38.27 -8.49 23.90
C GLU A 27 38.58 -7.85 22.53
N GLU A 28 39.82 -7.41 22.31
CA GLU A 28 40.25 -6.75 21.06
C GLU A 28 40.17 -7.71 19.85
N ILE A 29 40.49 -8.99 20.06
CA ILE A 29 40.38 -10.02 19.02
C ILE A 29 38.90 -10.26 18.67
N LEU A 30 38.02 -10.30 19.68
CA LEU A 30 36.58 -10.47 19.48
C LEU A 30 35.97 -9.27 18.75
N GLU A 31 36.30 -8.04 19.16
CA GLU A 31 35.83 -6.81 18.51
C GLU A 31 36.30 -6.73 17.05
N GLU A 32 37.56 -7.05 16.76
CA GLU A 32 38.07 -7.06 15.39
C GLU A 32 37.43 -8.19 14.55
N ALA A 33 37.18 -9.36 15.14
CA ALA A 33 36.47 -10.44 14.47
C ALA A 33 35.01 -10.08 14.16
N GLU A 34 34.31 -9.40 15.08
CA GLU A 34 32.97 -8.87 14.86
C GLU A 34 32.95 -7.78 13.78
N ARG A 35 33.93 -6.87 13.81
CA ARG A 35 34.09 -5.82 12.79
C ARG A 35 34.30 -6.42 11.40
N ARG A 36 35.19 -7.41 11.26
CA ARG A 36 35.40 -8.13 10.00
C ARG A 36 34.17 -8.90 9.55
N ARG A 37 33.45 -9.55 10.47
CA ARG A 37 32.18 -10.24 10.15
C ARG A 37 31.12 -9.24 9.69
N ALA A 38 31.01 -8.07 10.34
CA ALA A 38 30.07 -7.02 9.97
C ALA A 38 30.37 -6.44 8.58
N VAL A 39 31.66 -6.16 8.29
CA VAL A 39 32.12 -5.73 6.95
C VAL A 39 31.81 -6.80 5.91
N ARG A 40 32.15 -8.06 6.18
CA ARG A 40 31.89 -9.17 5.25
C ARG A 40 30.40 -9.41 5.02
N ARG A 41 29.56 -9.23 6.04
CA ARG A 41 28.09 -9.31 5.92
C ARG A 41 27.53 -8.18 5.04
N LYS A 42 28.08 -6.97 5.15
CA LYS A 42 27.71 -5.83 4.29
C LYS A 42 28.18 -6.01 2.84
N ALA A 43 29.33 -6.65 2.63
CA ALA A 43 29.90 -6.94 1.31
C ALA A 43 29.36 -8.23 0.65
N GLN A 44 28.40 -8.93 1.27
CA GLN A 44 27.78 -10.07 0.62
C GLN A 44 26.86 -9.61 -0.52
N PRO A 45 26.89 -10.29 -1.68
CA PRO A 45 25.97 -9.99 -2.77
C PRO A 45 24.53 -10.18 -2.32
N LEU A 46 23.61 -9.44 -2.95
CA LEU A 46 22.19 -9.56 -2.65
C LEU A 46 21.72 -11.01 -2.83
N SER A 47 20.99 -11.51 -1.83
CA SER A 47 20.33 -12.81 -1.90
C SER A 47 19.15 -12.78 -2.88
N THR A 48 18.57 -13.93 -3.21
CA THR A 48 17.36 -13.97 -4.07
C THR A 48 16.17 -13.24 -3.44
N PRO A 49 15.89 -13.39 -2.12
CA PRO A 49 14.89 -12.57 -1.43
C PRO A 49 15.18 -11.07 -1.50
N ASP A 50 16.45 -10.65 -1.29
CA ASP A 50 16.84 -9.24 -1.41
C ASP A 50 16.53 -8.69 -2.82
N ARG A 51 16.83 -9.47 -3.86
CA ARG A 51 16.54 -9.11 -5.26
C ARG A 51 15.05 -8.95 -5.52
N LEU A 52 14.20 -9.81 -4.94
CA LEU A 52 12.75 -9.69 -5.06
C LEU A 52 12.26 -8.41 -4.39
N VAL A 53 12.72 -8.11 -3.16
CA VAL A 53 12.36 -6.88 -2.45
C VAL A 53 12.76 -5.64 -3.24
N VAL A 54 13.96 -5.62 -3.82
CA VAL A 54 14.43 -4.53 -4.71
C VAL A 54 13.56 -4.40 -5.97
N TRP A 55 13.15 -5.52 -6.57
CA TRP A 55 12.28 -5.52 -7.74
C TRP A 55 10.90 -4.94 -7.41
N ILE A 56 10.33 -5.31 -6.25
CA ILE A 56 9.06 -4.78 -5.74
C ILE A 56 9.21 -3.29 -5.45
N ALA A 57 10.23 -2.88 -4.69
CA ALA A 57 10.49 -1.48 -4.36
C ALA A 57 10.69 -0.63 -5.62
N ARG A 58 11.28 -1.17 -6.69
CA ARG A 58 11.41 -0.42 -7.96
C ARG A 58 10.08 -0.27 -8.70
N ARG A 59 9.17 -1.23 -8.56
CA ARG A 59 7.90 -1.32 -9.30
C ARG A 59 6.65 -1.05 -8.46
N TRP A 60 6.81 -0.64 -7.20
CA TRP A 60 5.70 -0.57 -6.24
C TRP A 60 4.51 0.22 -6.80
N LEU A 61 4.76 1.39 -7.43
CA LEU A 61 3.70 2.23 -7.97
C LEU A 61 2.93 1.54 -9.11
N PHE A 62 3.64 0.84 -10.00
CA PHE A 62 2.99 0.06 -11.06
C PHE A 62 2.15 -1.07 -10.46
N LEU A 63 2.68 -1.80 -9.48
CA LEU A 63 1.97 -2.90 -8.83
C LEU A 63 0.71 -2.42 -8.11
N PHE A 64 0.80 -1.28 -7.41
CA PHE A 64 -0.35 -0.66 -6.73
C PHE A 64 -1.40 -0.15 -7.73
N ASN A 65 -0.99 0.53 -8.81
CA ASN A 65 -1.90 0.98 -9.85
C ASN A 65 -2.57 -0.19 -10.58
N LEU A 66 -1.82 -1.27 -10.87
CA LEU A 66 -2.37 -2.48 -11.47
C LEU A 66 -3.39 -3.15 -10.54
N ALA A 67 -3.07 -3.27 -9.25
CA ALA A 67 -4.00 -3.83 -8.27
C ALA A 67 -5.27 -2.98 -8.15
N ALA A 68 -5.15 -1.65 -8.06
CA ALA A 68 -6.29 -0.73 -8.01
C ALA A 68 -7.12 -0.79 -9.30
N PHE A 69 -6.49 -0.82 -10.46
CA PHE A 69 -7.14 -0.96 -11.76
C PHE A 69 -7.93 -2.26 -11.86
N LEU A 70 -7.34 -3.39 -11.48
CA LEU A 70 -8.04 -4.68 -11.49
C LEU A 70 -9.20 -4.70 -10.50
N TYR A 71 -9.02 -4.10 -9.32
CA TYR A 71 -10.05 -4.04 -8.28
C TYR A 71 -11.26 -3.18 -8.68
N VAL A 72 -11.04 -1.99 -9.25
CA VAL A 72 -12.15 -1.09 -9.61
C VAL A 72 -12.63 -1.29 -11.04
N GLY A 73 -11.78 -1.76 -11.96
CA GLY A 73 -12.11 -1.94 -13.36
C GLY A 73 -12.83 -3.24 -13.68
N LEU A 74 -12.44 -4.36 -13.05
CA LEU A 74 -13.09 -5.66 -13.30
C LEU A 74 -14.60 -5.66 -13.02
N PRO A 75 -15.12 -4.97 -11.98
CA PRO A 75 -16.57 -4.84 -11.75
C PRO A 75 -17.36 -4.19 -12.90
N PHE A 76 -16.73 -3.33 -13.72
CA PHE A 76 -17.36 -2.71 -14.88
C PHE A 76 -17.45 -3.65 -16.08
N LEU A 77 -16.65 -4.72 -16.10
CA LEU A 77 -16.76 -5.75 -17.13
C LEU A 77 -18.04 -6.59 -16.95
N ALA A 78 -18.53 -6.76 -15.73
CA ALA A 78 -19.75 -7.52 -15.46
C ALA A 78 -20.99 -7.00 -16.22
N PRO A 79 -21.38 -5.71 -16.12
CA PRO A 79 -22.52 -5.20 -16.88
C PRO A 79 -22.29 -5.19 -18.40
N LEU A 80 -21.05 -5.04 -18.88
CA LEU A 80 -20.74 -5.17 -20.31
C LEU A 80 -20.98 -6.60 -20.80
N LEU A 81 -20.53 -7.60 -20.04
CA LEU A 81 -20.75 -9.00 -20.36
C LEU A 81 -22.23 -9.37 -20.34
N MET A 82 -23.00 -8.85 -19.37
CA MET A 82 -24.45 -9.00 -19.36
C MET A 82 -25.10 -8.39 -20.61
N HIS A 83 -24.67 -7.19 -21.01
CA HIS A 83 -25.22 -6.50 -22.17
C HIS A 83 -24.98 -7.24 -23.50
N VAL A 84 -23.84 -7.94 -23.65
CA VAL A 84 -23.54 -8.75 -24.85
C VAL A 84 -24.02 -10.20 -24.75
N GLY A 85 -24.78 -10.56 -23.70
CA GLY A 85 -25.33 -11.90 -23.50
C GLY A 85 -24.35 -12.94 -22.94
N ALA A 86 -23.14 -12.52 -22.53
CA ALA A 86 -22.14 -13.39 -21.90
C ALA A 86 -22.42 -13.52 -20.38
N GLU A 87 -23.56 -14.12 -20.03
CA GLU A 87 -24.06 -14.15 -18.65
C GLU A 87 -23.15 -14.93 -17.68
N THR A 88 -22.70 -16.13 -18.06
CA THR A 88 -21.87 -16.98 -17.18
C THR A 88 -20.59 -16.27 -16.71
N PRO A 89 -19.74 -15.68 -17.58
CA PRO A 89 -18.57 -14.95 -17.11
C PRO A 89 -18.94 -13.68 -16.32
N ALA A 90 -20.06 -13.02 -16.62
CA ALA A 90 -20.53 -11.89 -15.81
C ALA A 90 -20.88 -12.32 -14.37
N GLN A 91 -21.60 -13.43 -14.21
CA GLN A 91 -21.98 -13.99 -12.91
C GLN A 91 -20.76 -14.39 -12.08
N VAL A 92 -19.69 -14.89 -12.71
CA VAL A 92 -18.41 -15.15 -12.03
C VAL A 92 -17.85 -13.86 -11.42
N ILE A 93 -17.85 -12.75 -12.16
CA ILE A 93 -17.39 -11.45 -11.63
C ILE A 93 -18.28 -11.01 -10.47
N TYR A 94 -19.61 -11.03 -10.61
CA TYR A 94 -20.51 -10.69 -9.51
C TYR A 94 -20.24 -11.55 -8.26
N ALA A 95 -20.03 -12.86 -8.44
CA ALA A 95 -19.74 -13.81 -7.36
C ALA A 95 -18.41 -13.49 -6.66
N MET A 96 -17.35 -13.20 -7.41
CA MET A 96 -16.02 -12.85 -6.85
C MET A 96 -16.07 -11.62 -5.95
N TYR A 97 -16.95 -10.65 -6.25
CA TYR A 97 -17.08 -9.41 -5.47
C TYR A 97 -18.08 -9.48 -4.31
N LYS A 98 -18.85 -10.56 -4.16
CA LYS A 98 -19.80 -10.71 -3.04
C LYS A 98 -19.17 -10.54 -1.65
N PRO A 99 -18.01 -11.15 -1.32
CA PRO A 99 -17.40 -10.97 0.00
C PRO A 99 -16.80 -9.58 0.21
N LEU A 100 -16.60 -8.81 -0.88
CA LEU A 100 -15.96 -7.50 -0.84
C LEU A 100 -16.98 -6.36 -0.75
N CYS A 101 -18.21 -6.58 -1.23
CA CYS A 101 -19.23 -5.55 -1.31
C CYS A 101 -20.62 -6.20 -1.26
N HIS A 102 -21.55 -5.59 -0.53
CA HIS A 102 -22.95 -6.08 -0.43
C HIS A 102 -23.73 -5.97 -1.76
N GLN A 103 -23.21 -5.20 -2.73
CA GLN A 103 -23.81 -4.99 -4.06
C GLN A 103 -25.33 -4.69 -4.02
N LEU A 104 -25.75 -3.86 -3.07
CA LEU A 104 -27.14 -3.44 -2.94
C LEU A 104 -27.59 -2.70 -4.21
N PRO A 105 -28.76 -3.04 -4.79
CA PRO A 105 -29.20 -2.47 -6.06
C PRO A 105 -29.23 -0.93 -6.08
N TYR A 106 -29.90 -0.31 -5.09
CA TYR A 106 -30.00 1.15 -4.90
C TYR A 106 -28.69 1.83 -4.44
N ARG A 107 -27.60 1.07 -4.32
CA ARG A 107 -26.24 1.57 -4.01
C ARG A 107 -25.24 1.34 -5.13
N SER A 108 -25.69 0.90 -6.30
CA SER A 108 -24.85 0.52 -7.42
C SER A 108 -24.97 1.51 -8.59
N TRP A 109 -23.92 1.58 -9.41
CA TRP A 109 -24.02 2.21 -10.74
C TRP A 109 -24.60 1.21 -11.73
N TYR A 110 -25.37 1.68 -12.70
CA TYR A 110 -25.95 0.90 -13.78
C TYR A 110 -25.38 1.37 -15.12
N LEU A 111 -25.12 0.43 -16.03
CA LEU A 111 -24.70 0.69 -17.40
C LEU A 111 -25.69 0.06 -18.37
N PHE A 112 -25.77 0.63 -19.58
CA PHE A 112 -26.61 0.13 -20.67
C PHE A 112 -28.12 0.13 -20.36
N GLY A 113 -28.58 1.11 -19.57
CA GLY A 113 -29.99 1.30 -19.24
C GLY A 113 -30.40 2.76 -19.26
N GLU A 114 -31.62 3.04 -18.79
CA GLU A 114 -32.20 4.39 -18.76
C GLU A 114 -31.40 5.39 -17.93
N GLN A 115 -30.91 4.99 -16.75
CA GLN A 115 -30.25 5.86 -15.79
C GLN A 115 -29.01 5.21 -15.18
N PRO A 116 -28.02 6.02 -14.75
CA PRO A 116 -26.81 5.49 -14.11
C PRO A 116 -27.06 5.01 -12.67
N ALA A 117 -28.09 5.50 -11.99
CA ALA A 117 -28.43 5.11 -10.62
C ALA A 117 -29.91 5.34 -10.35
N TYR A 118 -30.48 4.53 -9.45
CA TYR A 118 -31.89 4.56 -9.08
C TYR A 118 -32.05 4.67 -7.56
N THR A 119 -33.14 5.29 -7.09
CA THR A 119 -33.46 5.31 -5.66
C THR A 119 -34.08 3.98 -5.21
N TYR A 120 -34.19 3.77 -3.89
CA TYR A 120 -34.85 2.59 -3.34
C TYR A 120 -36.31 2.52 -3.81
N GLU A 121 -37.05 3.61 -3.69
CA GLU A 121 -38.48 3.71 -4.01
C GLU A 121 -38.76 3.55 -5.50
N GLU A 122 -37.82 3.96 -6.35
CA GLU A 122 -37.92 3.74 -7.79
C GLU A 122 -37.73 2.25 -8.13
N LEU A 123 -36.69 1.61 -7.60
CA LEU A 123 -36.47 0.19 -7.85
C LEU A 123 -37.58 -0.67 -7.24
N ALA A 124 -38.06 -0.36 -6.04
CA ALA A 124 -39.15 -1.09 -5.39
C ALA A 124 -40.41 -1.10 -6.25
N ARG A 125 -40.73 0.01 -6.91
CA ARG A 125 -41.87 0.11 -7.83
C ARG A 125 -41.69 -0.65 -9.14
N ARG A 126 -40.45 -0.83 -9.59
CA ARG A 126 -40.14 -1.45 -10.90
C ARG A 126 -39.91 -2.96 -10.80
N VAL A 127 -39.28 -3.44 -9.72
CA VAL A 127 -38.85 -4.84 -9.58
C VAL A 127 -39.31 -5.52 -8.29
N GLY A 128 -40.00 -4.82 -7.40
CA GLY A 128 -40.38 -5.32 -6.08
C GLY A 128 -39.29 -5.12 -5.02
N GLU A 129 -39.69 -5.08 -3.74
CA GLU A 129 -38.77 -4.88 -2.61
C GLU A 129 -37.93 -6.13 -2.32
N GLU A 130 -38.44 -7.31 -2.66
CA GLU A 130 -37.79 -8.61 -2.50
C GLU A 130 -36.46 -8.70 -3.25
N GLU A 131 -36.32 -7.98 -4.37
CA GLU A 131 -35.10 -7.92 -5.18
C GLU A 131 -34.06 -6.93 -4.64
N LEU A 132 -34.43 -6.05 -3.70
CA LEU A 132 -33.58 -4.97 -3.17
C LEU A 132 -32.65 -5.42 -2.04
N VAL A 133 -32.54 -6.73 -1.83
CA VAL A 133 -31.63 -7.36 -0.89
C VAL A 133 -30.19 -7.42 -1.44
N PRO A 134 -29.16 -7.65 -0.58
CA PRO A 134 -27.80 -7.87 -1.05
C PRO A 134 -27.74 -8.94 -2.13
N HIS A 135 -27.16 -8.58 -3.28
CA HIS A 135 -27.03 -9.46 -4.45
C HIS A 135 -28.33 -9.95 -5.11
N GLY A 136 -29.51 -9.43 -4.75
CA GLY A 136 -30.80 -9.85 -5.31
C GLY A 136 -30.92 -9.51 -6.79
N LEU A 137 -30.89 -8.21 -7.11
CA LEU A 137 -30.97 -7.73 -8.48
C LEU A 137 -29.60 -7.57 -9.15
N ILE A 138 -29.42 -8.10 -10.36
CA ILE A 138 -28.30 -7.76 -11.27
C ILE A 138 -28.67 -6.60 -12.20
N GLY A 139 -29.87 -6.64 -12.77
CA GLY A 139 -30.36 -5.66 -13.75
C GLY A 139 -31.05 -6.34 -14.93
N ASN A 140 -31.53 -5.54 -15.88
CA ASN A 140 -32.24 -5.99 -17.08
C ASN A 140 -32.02 -4.96 -18.21
N PRO A 141 -32.49 -5.21 -19.45
CA PRO A 141 -32.27 -4.29 -20.56
C PRO A 141 -32.82 -2.86 -20.36
N ASP A 142 -33.88 -2.68 -19.56
CA ASP A 142 -34.49 -1.37 -19.32
C ASP A 142 -33.70 -0.58 -18.25
N LEU A 143 -33.46 -1.20 -17.09
CA LEU A 143 -32.70 -0.60 -15.99
C LEU A 143 -31.21 -0.47 -16.32
N GLY A 144 -30.72 -1.31 -17.22
CA GLY A 144 -29.31 -1.61 -17.38
C GLY A 144 -28.84 -2.65 -16.37
N TYR A 145 -27.54 -2.95 -16.42
CA TYR A 145 -26.90 -3.91 -15.53
C TYR A 145 -26.00 -3.20 -14.54
N LYS A 146 -26.04 -3.61 -13.28
CA LYS A 146 -25.29 -2.94 -12.22
C LYS A 146 -23.80 -3.28 -12.29
N VAL A 147 -22.93 -2.34 -11.94
CA VAL A 147 -21.51 -2.60 -11.65
C VAL A 147 -21.42 -3.55 -10.45
N ALA A 148 -20.51 -4.52 -10.47
CA ALA A 148 -20.36 -5.52 -9.39
C ALA A 148 -19.75 -4.96 -8.08
N LEU A 149 -19.81 -3.64 -7.88
CA LEU A 149 -19.22 -2.91 -6.77
C LEU A 149 -20.11 -1.68 -6.48
N CYS A 150 -20.23 -1.27 -5.21
CA CYS A 150 -21.09 -0.14 -4.87
C CYS A 150 -20.49 1.20 -5.33
N GLN A 151 -21.32 2.23 -5.36
CA GLN A 151 -20.95 3.60 -5.77
C GLN A 151 -19.81 4.16 -4.91
N ARG A 152 -19.85 3.92 -3.59
CA ARG A 152 -18.83 4.41 -2.64
C ARG A 152 -17.48 3.74 -2.89
N ASP A 153 -17.45 2.41 -2.96
CA ASP A 153 -16.21 1.65 -3.21
C ASP A 153 -15.63 2.00 -4.59
N THR A 154 -16.50 2.11 -5.61
CA THR A 154 -16.10 2.58 -6.94
C THR A 154 -15.40 3.94 -6.88
N ALA A 155 -15.95 4.89 -6.11
CA ALA A 155 -15.37 6.22 -5.96
C ALA A 155 -14.05 6.21 -5.17
N VAL A 156 -13.95 5.42 -4.10
CA VAL A 156 -12.74 5.28 -3.29
C VAL A 156 -11.59 4.70 -4.13
N TYR A 157 -11.78 3.52 -4.69
CA TYR A 157 -10.73 2.81 -5.43
C TYR A 157 -10.45 3.46 -6.79
N GLY A 158 -11.46 4.03 -7.43
CA GLY A 158 -11.29 4.85 -8.64
C GLY A 158 -10.42 6.07 -8.37
N SER A 159 -10.63 6.76 -7.25
CA SER A 159 -9.79 7.92 -6.87
C SER A 159 -8.37 7.52 -6.49
N ILE A 160 -8.18 6.38 -5.82
CA ILE A 160 -6.85 5.83 -5.55
C ILE A 160 -6.11 5.55 -6.86
N LEU A 161 -6.78 4.92 -7.84
CA LEU A 161 -6.20 4.69 -9.15
C LEU A 161 -5.83 6.00 -9.85
N LEU A 162 -6.73 6.99 -9.88
CA LEU A 162 -6.48 8.28 -10.53
C LEU A 162 -5.32 9.04 -9.88
N VAL A 163 -5.27 9.10 -8.55
CA VAL A 163 -4.14 9.69 -7.82
C VAL A 163 -2.86 8.92 -8.11
N GLY A 164 -2.90 7.59 -8.15
CA GLY A 164 -1.72 6.78 -8.43
C GLY A 164 -1.19 6.94 -9.85
N LEU A 165 -2.07 7.13 -10.84
CA LEU A 165 -1.67 7.51 -12.20
C LEU A 165 -1.05 8.91 -12.22
N ALA A 166 -1.67 9.89 -11.55
CA ALA A 166 -1.16 11.25 -11.44
C ALA A 166 0.20 11.33 -10.71
N TYR A 167 0.36 10.57 -9.64
CA TYR A 167 1.61 10.43 -8.90
C TYR A 167 2.71 9.78 -9.75
N GLY A 168 2.34 8.94 -10.72
CA GLY A 168 3.26 8.41 -11.73
C GLY A 168 3.90 9.48 -12.62
N LEU A 169 3.22 10.61 -12.83
CA LEU A 169 3.76 11.75 -13.60
C LEU A 169 4.83 12.51 -12.80
N SER A 170 4.70 12.57 -11.48
CA SER A 170 5.69 13.19 -10.59
C SER A 170 5.55 12.61 -9.18
N ARG A 171 6.60 11.90 -8.73
CA ARG A 171 6.65 11.27 -7.40
C ARG A 171 7.11 12.22 -6.29
N ARG A 172 7.14 13.53 -6.55
CA ARG A 172 7.66 14.54 -5.62
C ARG A 172 6.58 15.21 -4.77
N TRP A 173 5.41 14.61 -4.64
CA TRP A 173 4.33 15.21 -3.86
C TRP A 173 4.71 15.21 -2.38
N PRO A 174 4.49 16.31 -1.65
CA PRO A 174 4.72 16.32 -0.21
C PRO A 174 3.72 15.38 0.49
N PRO A 175 4.12 14.75 1.60
CA PRO A 175 3.23 13.89 2.37
C PRO A 175 2.08 14.71 2.96
N LEU A 176 0.85 14.24 2.77
CA LEU A 176 -0.32 14.84 3.42
C LEU A 176 -0.16 14.69 4.95
N PRO A 177 -0.28 15.77 5.75
CA PRO A 177 -0.24 15.66 7.21
C PRO A 177 -1.51 14.96 7.73
N LEU A 178 -1.38 14.26 8.85
CA LEU A 178 -2.45 13.41 9.39
C LEU A 178 -3.76 14.19 9.64
N TRP A 179 -3.67 15.42 10.14
CA TRP A 179 -4.85 16.25 10.39
C TRP A 179 -5.63 16.56 9.09
N ALA A 180 -4.93 16.79 7.97
CA ALA A 180 -5.57 17.07 6.69
C ALA A 180 -6.20 15.81 6.10
N TYR A 181 -5.54 14.65 6.25
CA TYR A 181 -6.13 13.36 5.90
C TYR A 181 -7.43 13.09 6.68
N ILE A 182 -7.42 13.34 7.99
CA ILE A 182 -8.61 13.18 8.83
C ILE A 182 -9.71 14.15 8.39
N LEU A 183 -9.39 15.44 8.28
CA LEU A 183 -10.37 16.48 7.99
C LEU A 183 -11.00 16.35 6.59
N PHE A 184 -10.21 16.08 5.56
CA PHE A 184 -10.68 16.07 4.17
C PHE A 184 -11.01 14.66 3.65
N GLY A 185 -10.42 13.61 4.22
CA GLY A 185 -10.69 12.23 3.83
C GLY A 185 -11.69 11.55 4.75
N VAL A 186 -11.34 11.42 6.03
CA VAL A 186 -12.08 10.57 6.99
C VAL A 186 -13.39 11.21 7.45
N VAL A 187 -13.38 12.50 7.78
CA VAL A 187 -14.56 13.19 8.32
C VAL A 187 -15.73 13.19 7.31
N PRO A 188 -15.56 13.53 6.02
CA PRO A 188 -16.68 13.55 5.08
C PRO A 188 -17.35 12.19 4.89
N ILE A 189 -16.56 11.12 4.69
CA ILE A 189 -17.08 9.76 4.53
C ILE A 189 -17.64 9.20 5.83
N GLY A 190 -17.03 9.55 6.97
CA GLY A 190 -17.48 9.18 8.30
C GLY A 190 -18.81 9.85 8.68
N LEU A 191 -19.01 11.12 8.31
CA LEU A 191 -20.29 11.81 8.49
C LEU A 191 -21.36 11.23 7.57
N ASP A 192 -21.04 10.98 6.30
CA ASP A 192 -22.00 10.42 5.35
C ASP A 192 -22.45 9.01 5.74
N GLY A 193 -21.52 8.09 5.98
CA GLY A 193 -21.83 6.73 6.41
C GLY A 193 -22.32 6.64 7.85
N GLY A 194 -21.81 7.50 8.74
CA GLY A 194 -22.15 7.52 10.16
C GLY A 194 -23.55 8.05 10.42
N VAL A 195 -23.97 9.14 9.77
CA VAL A 195 -25.35 9.63 9.88
C VAL A 195 -26.32 8.60 9.31
N GLN A 196 -26.00 8.00 8.17
CA GLN A 196 -26.79 6.92 7.59
C GLN A 196 -26.95 5.75 8.59
N LEU A 197 -25.85 5.23 9.12
CA LEU A 197 -25.87 4.14 10.10
C LEU A 197 -26.66 4.51 11.37
N LEU A 198 -26.47 5.72 11.89
CA LEU A 198 -27.16 6.20 13.07
C LEU A 198 -28.68 6.24 12.86
N THR A 199 -29.14 6.71 11.69
CA THR A 199 -30.59 6.73 11.38
C THR A 199 -31.18 5.32 11.32
N TYR A 200 -30.46 4.34 10.75
CA TYR A 200 -30.89 2.94 10.76
C TYR A 200 -30.96 2.33 12.17
N ILE A 201 -29.93 2.59 12.99
CA ILE A 201 -29.89 2.12 14.38
C ILE A 201 -31.04 2.73 15.19
N LEU A 202 -31.29 4.03 15.03
CA LEU A 202 -32.33 4.71 15.78
C LEU A 202 -33.73 4.23 15.38
N ALA A 203 -33.97 4.02 14.08
CA ALA A 203 -35.22 3.45 13.58
C ALA A 203 -35.47 2.03 14.12
N TYR A 204 -34.41 1.24 14.28
CA TYR A 204 -34.50 -0.10 14.87
C TYR A 204 -34.73 -0.07 16.39
N LEU A 205 -34.01 0.78 17.12
CA LEU A 205 -34.04 0.83 18.60
C LEU A 205 -35.25 1.59 19.16
N ALA A 206 -35.77 2.59 18.44
CA ALA A 206 -36.88 3.42 18.87
C ALA A 206 -37.95 3.54 17.76
N PRO A 207 -38.73 2.47 17.50
CA PRO A 207 -39.83 2.51 16.53
C PRO A 207 -40.83 3.60 16.93
N GLY A 208 -40.99 4.64 16.11
CA GLY A 208 -41.86 5.79 16.37
C GLY A 208 -41.14 7.10 16.69
N PHE A 209 -39.80 7.11 16.76
CA PHE A 209 -39.04 8.36 16.73
C PHE A 209 -39.23 9.05 15.37
N PRO A 210 -39.42 10.39 15.30
CA PRO A 210 -39.72 11.11 14.06
C PRO A 210 -38.46 11.34 13.19
N LEU A 211 -37.62 10.32 13.04
CA LEU A 211 -36.54 10.29 12.06
C LEU A 211 -36.66 9.02 11.23
N GLU A 212 -36.87 9.21 9.92
CA GLU A 212 -36.85 8.12 8.97
C GLU A 212 -35.40 7.73 8.62
N PRO A 213 -35.12 6.44 8.31
CA PRO A 213 -33.82 6.03 7.82
C PRO A 213 -33.42 6.82 6.57
N MET A 214 -32.28 7.52 6.64
CA MET A 214 -31.81 8.34 5.55
C MET A 214 -30.78 7.58 4.72
N GLU A 215 -31.10 7.32 3.46
CA GLU A 215 -30.16 6.72 2.51
C GLU A 215 -29.26 7.79 1.87
N SER A 216 -27.95 7.51 1.74
CA SER A 216 -27.03 8.44 1.09
C SER A 216 -27.31 8.50 -0.42
N THR A 217 -27.28 9.69 -1.00
CA THR A 217 -27.52 9.85 -2.44
C THR A 217 -26.32 9.36 -3.26
N PRO A 218 -26.50 8.97 -4.53
CA PRO A 218 -25.37 8.57 -5.38
C PRO A 218 -24.26 9.63 -5.44
N LEU A 219 -24.63 10.92 -5.53
CA LEU A 219 -23.68 12.03 -5.52
C LEU A 219 -22.88 12.09 -4.21
N ARG A 220 -23.55 12.00 -3.05
CA ARG A 220 -22.89 12.04 -1.74
C ARG A 220 -21.90 10.89 -1.58
N ARG A 221 -22.34 9.65 -1.86
CA ARG A 221 -21.48 8.46 -1.81
C ARG A 221 -20.24 8.60 -2.71
N THR A 222 -20.41 9.21 -3.88
CA THR A 222 -19.33 9.44 -4.85
C THR A 222 -18.36 10.49 -4.36
N VAL A 223 -18.85 11.64 -3.91
CA VAL A 223 -18.01 12.75 -3.45
C VAL A 223 -17.23 12.35 -2.19
N THR A 224 -17.90 11.80 -1.18
CA THR A 224 -17.23 11.43 0.08
C THR A 224 -16.28 10.24 -0.11
N GLY A 225 -16.66 9.26 -0.94
CA GLY A 225 -15.78 8.18 -1.34
C GLY A 225 -14.55 8.67 -2.11
N ALA A 226 -14.73 9.58 -3.07
CA ALA A 226 -13.63 10.10 -3.87
C ALA A 226 -12.65 10.94 -3.03
N LEU A 227 -13.16 11.80 -2.15
CA LEU A 227 -12.35 12.56 -1.20
C LEU A 227 -11.52 11.64 -0.30
N PHE A 228 -12.15 10.58 0.24
CA PHE A 228 -11.46 9.60 1.06
C PHE A 228 -10.37 8.85 0.28
N GLY A 229 -10.67 8.36 -0.93
CA GLY A 229 -9.71 7.67 -1.77
C GLY A 229 -8.53 8.55 -2.18
N LEU A 230 -8.80 9.80 -2.58
CA LEU A 230 -7.78 10.79 -2.92
C LEU A 230 -6.88 11.09 -1.73
N ALA A 231 -7.48 11.41 -0.57
CA ALA A 231 -6.73 11.73 0.64
C ALA A 231 -5.90 10.52 1.12
N THR A 232 -6.44 9.30 1.00
CA THR A 232 -5.73 8.06 1.34
C THR A 232 -4.50 7.86 0.46
N ALA A 233 -4.65 7.95 -0.86
CA ALA A 233 -3.53 7.79 -1.77
C ALA A 233 -2.47 8.89 -1.58
N TRP A 234 -2.88 10.16 -1.45
CA TRP A 234 -1.94 11.26 -1.18
C TRP A 234 -1.26 11.11 0.19
N PHE A 235 -1.95 10.61 1.20
CA PHE A 235 -1.33 10.33 2.49
C PHE A 235 -0.31 9.19 2.40
N VAL A 236 -0.63 8.10 1.72
CA VAL A 236 0.18 6.88 1.72
C VAL A 236 1.34 6.92 0.71
N TYR A 237 1.13 7.44 -0.49
CA TYR A 237 2.05 7.25 -1.61
C TYR A 237 3.42 7.92 -1.42
N PRO A 238 3.52 9.18 -0.96
CA PRO A 238 4.81 9.80 -0.64
C PRO A 238 5.61 9.01 0.40
N ARG A 239 4.93 8.45 1.41
CA ARG A 239 5.57 7.64 2.46
C ARG A 239 6.06 6.29 1.93
N LEU A 240 5.30 5.67 1.02
CA LEU A 240 5.76 4.45 0.33
C LEU A 240 6.96 4.73 -0.58
N GLU A 241 7.02 5.88 -1.24
CA GLU A 241 8.16 6.28 -2.07
C GLU A 241 9.43 6.48 -1.23
N GLU A 242 9.32 7.06 -0.02
CA GLU A 242 10.42 7.19 0.93
C GLU A 242 10.98 5.80 1.31
N VAL A 243 10.08 4.88 1.73
CA VAL A 243 10.46 3.50 2.10
C VAL A 243 11.10 2.76 0.91
N ALA A 244 10.50 2.87 -0.28
CA ALA A 244 11.04 2.24 -1.49
C ALA A 244 12.42 2.81 -1.83
N SER A 245 12.59 4.13 -1.74
CA SER A 245 13.87 4.81 -1.99
C SER A 245 14.96 4.35 -1.03
N ASP A 246 14.63 4.16 0.25
CA ASP A 246 15.60 3.71 1.26
C ASP A 246 16.03 2.26 1.04
N ILE A 247 15.10 1.37 0.67
CA ILE A 247 15.40 0.00 0.24
C ILE A 247 16.37 0.01 -0.96
N LEU A 248 16.11 0.86 -1.96
CA LEU A 248 16.94 0.94 -3.15
C LEU A 248 18.34 1.49 -2.85
N LYS A 249 18.46 2.52 -2.00
CA LYS A 249 19.75 3.07 -1.53
C LYS A 249 20.55 2.04 -0.73
N GLU A 250 19.90 1.28 0.15
CA GLU A 250 20.56 0.21 0.90
C GLU A 250 21.08 -0.90 -0.02
N ALA A 251 20.25 -1.33 -0.97
CA ALA A 251 20.66 -2.34 -1.95
C ALA A 251 21.83 -1.87 -2.82
N GLN A 252 21.86 -0.58 -3.19
CA GLN A 252 22.97 0.01 -3.94
C GLN A 252 24.25 0.00 -3.11
N ARG A 253 24.21 0.48 -1.85
CA ARG A 253 25.36 0.47 -0.93
C ARG A 253 25.95 -0.93 -0.73
N ARG A 254 25.10 -1.95 -0.54
CA ARG A 254 25.55 -3.35 -0.42
C ARG A 254 26.20 -3.87 -1.70
N THR A 255 25.65 -3.48 -2.86
CA THR A 255 26.21 -3.90 -4.16
C THR A 255 27.56 -3.23 -4.43
N GLU A 256 27.71 -1.96 -4.08
CA GLU A 256 28.97 -1.21 -4.17
C GLU A 256 30.03 -1.81 -3.22
N ALA A 257 29.68 -2.05 -1.95
CA ALA A 257 30.57 -2.69 -0.99
C ALA A 257 31.01 -4.10 -1.41
N ALA A 258 30.11 -4.88 -2.01
CA ALA A 258 30.42 -6.21 -2.54
C ALA A 258 31.36 -6.17 -3.75
N ARG A 259 31.32 -5.09 -4.55
CA ARG A 259 32.26 -4.87 -5.66
C ARG A 259 33.63 -4.46 -5.15
N GLU A 260 33.69 -3.54 -4.19
CA GLU A 260 34.95 -3.06 -3.59
C GLU A 260 35.68 -4.18 -2.83
N PHE A 261 34.96 -5.07 -2.15
CA PHE A 261 35.55 -6.22 -1.45
C PHE A 261 35.94 -7.38 -2.37
N ARG A 262 35.64 -7.27 -3.67
CA ARG A 262 36.09 -8.22 -4.69
C ARG A 262 37.07 -7.49 -5.64
N PRO A 263 38.26 -7.07 -5.15
CA PRO A 263 39.27 -6.51 -6.01
C PRO A 263 39.81 -7.68 -6.83
N ASP A 264 39.39 -7.79 -8.09
CA ASP A 264 39.96 -8.64 -9.12
C ASP A 264 40.19 -10.13 -8.77
N GLY A 265 39.37 -10.99 -9.39
CA GLY A 265 39.85 -12.31 -9.81
C GLY A 265 40.60 -12.16 -11.12
#